data_AF-A0AAN8KKK0-F1
#
_entry.id   AF-A0AAN8KKK0-F1
#
_cell.length_a   1.000
_cell.length_b   1.000
_cell.length_c   1.000
_cell.angle_alpha   90.00
_cell.angle_beta   90.00
_cell.angle_gamma   90.00
#
_symmetry.space_group_name_H-M   'P 1'
#
loop_
_entity.id
_entity.type
_entity.pdbx_description
1 polymer ?
#
loop_
_entity_poly.entity_id
_entity_poly.type
_entity_poly.pdbx_seq_one_letter_code
_entity_poly.pdbx_strand_id
1 'polypeptide(L)'
;MFSFLEMKDSFYQKKCLLCLPKVYLAFKNSPSNLKKHIERKHVHHLKKYGELAANTLKRKHAPETHSTIKQSTLLKTVSQKFIDKAVVKYVVQGLQPFAVVEQEPFREFVQDLQPNSKIISRPTLRSRIGEASTEMKKKVTEAMRGVDHIATTTDCWSARRRSFIGVTAHWIDPVSLNRCSAALACKRLRGSHTFDVP
;
A
#
# COMPACT_ATOMS: atom_id res chain seq x y z
N MET A 1 0.14 41.63 4.66
CA MET A 1 0.92 41.30 5.88
C MET A 1 1.86 40.13 5.64
N PHE A 2 1.42 39.11 4.88
CA PHE A 2 2.32 38.13 4.29
C PHE A 2 2.31 38.27 2.77
N SER A 3 3.46 38.07 2.11
CA SER A 3 3.51 37.86 0.66
C SER A 3 3.59 36.37 0.35
N PHE A 4 2.95 35.96 -0.74
CA PHE A 4 3.05 34.61 -1.28
C PHE A 4 4.39 34.46 -2.02
N LEU A 5 5.04 33.31 -1.85
CA LEU A 5 6.27 32.97 -2.56
C LEU A 5 6.02 31.82 -3.55
N GLU A 6 5.58 30.67 -3.03
CA GLU A 6 5.45 29.44 -3.83
C GLU A 6 4.34 28.54 -3.28
N MET A 7 3.75 27.71 -4.15
CA MET A 7 2.81 26.66 -3.79
C MET A 7 3.44 25.30 -4.07
N LYS A 8 3.50 24.44 -3.05
CA LYS A 8 3.85 23.01 -3.19
C LYS A 8 2.62 22.19 -2.79
N ASP A 9 2.45 21.00 -3.36
CA ASP A 9 1.23 20.14 -3.29
C ASP A 9 0.21 20.47 -2.19
N SER A 10 0.61 20.44 -0.91
CA SER A 10 -0.25 20.66 0.26
C SER A 10 0.04 21.93 1.09
N PHE A 11 0.98 22.79 0.68
CA PHE A 11 1.49 23.92 1.47
C PHE A 11 1.71 25.20 0.64
N TYR A 12 1.57 26.35 1.31
CA TYR A 12 1.98 27.65 0.81
C TYR A 12 3.25 28.12 1.53
N GLN A 13 4.24 28.59 0.78
CA GLN A 13 5.32 29.38 1.35
C GLN A 13 4.92 30.86 1.35
N LYS A 14 5.04 31.49 2.52
CA LYS A 14 4.73 32.90 2.72
C LYS A 14 5.83 33.61 3.48
N LYS A 15 6.17 34.83 3.06
CA LYS A 15 7.11 35.70 3.77
C LYS A 15 6.34 36.69 4.64
N CYS A 16 6.74 36.87 5.89
CA CYS A 16 6.21 37.97 6.69
C CYS A 16 6.85 39.28 6.22
N LEU A 17 6.03 40.26 5.83
CA LEU A 17 6.53 41.56 5.37
C LEU A 17 7.02 42.46 6.53
N LEU A 18 6.74 42.07 7.78
CA LEU A 18 7.09 42.83 8.98
C LEU A 18 8.34 42.27 9.71
N CYS A 19 8.81 41.08 9.32
CA CYS A 19 9.82 40.29 10.05
C CYS A 19 10.99 39.87 9.15
N LEU A 20 11.30 40.63 8.10
CA LEU A 20 12.26 40.25 7.06
C LEU A 20 13.57 39.71 7.69
N PRO A 21 14.11 38.55 7.26
CA PRO A 21 13.81 37.81 6.03
C PRO A 21 13.05 36.46 6.20
N LYS A 22 12.42 36.17 7.35
CA LYS A 22 11.89 34.81 7.62
C LYS A 22 10.73 34.36 6.73
N VAL A 23 10.80 33.12 6.24
CA VAL A 23 9.79 32.43 5.42
C VAL A 23 9.04 31.39 6.27
N TYR A 24 7.72 31.27 6.05
CA TYR A 24 6.82 30.39 6.79
C TYR A 24 6.09 29.43 5.84
N LEU A 25 6.00 28.16 6.21
CA LEU A 25 5.23 27.12 5.52
C LEU A 25 3.84 26.98 6.11
N ALA A 26 2.79 27.39 5.41
CA ALA A 26 1.41 27.30 5.90
C ALA A 26 0.63 26.23 5.15
N PHE A 27 -0.06 25.35 5.88
CA PHE A 27 -0.96 24.36 5.26
C PHE A 27 -2.16 25.05 4.60
N LYS A 28 -2.61 24.52 3.45
CA LYS A 28 -3.72 25.09 2.67
C LYS A 28 -5.04 25.21 3.45
N ASN A 29 -5.26 24.29 4.38
CA ASN A 29 -6.47 24.13 5.18
C ASN A 29 -6.32 24.60 6.64
N SER A 30 -5.10 24.94 7.10
CA SER A 30 -4.88 25.45 8.46
C SER A 30 -3.61 26.32 8.56
N PRO A 31 -3.71 27.62 8.24
CA PRO A 31 -2.59 28.56 8.42
C PRO A 31 -2.43 29.01 9.88
N SER A 32 -2.67 28.10 10.84
CA SER A 32 -2.62 28.39 12.28
C SER A 32 -1.25 28.90 12.74
N ASN A 33 -0.20 28.46 12.07
CA ASN A 33 1.17 28.91 12.32
C ASN A 33 1.41 30.39 11.94
N LEU A 34 0.75 30.91 10.90
CA LEU A 34 0.84 32.32 10.52
C LEU A 34 0.15 33.21 11.56
N LYS A 35 -1.01 32.78 12.06
CA LYS A 35 -1.71 33.49 13.16
C LYS A 35 -0.84 33.52 14.42
N LYS A 36 -0.31 32.36 14.84
CA LYS A 36 0.62 32.27 15.99
C LYS A 36 1.87 33.13 15.82
N HIS A 37 2.38 33.28 14.59
CA HIS A 37 3.49 34.19 14.32
C HIS A 37 3.11 35.65 14.60
N ILE A 38 1.97 36.12 14.08
CA ILE A 38 1.47 37.48 14.34
C ILE A 38 1.22 37.69 15.83
N GLU A 39 0.58 36.74 16.52
CA GLU A 39 0.34 36.80 17.97
C GLU A 39 1.64 36.96 18.77
N ARG A 40 2.74 36.33 18.34
CA ARG A 40 4.01 36.35 19.09
C ARG A 40 4.95 37.49 18.72
N LYS A 41 4.96 37.91 17.46
CA LYS A 41 5.95 38.87 16.93
C LYS A 41 5.36 40.19 16.50
N HIS A 42 4.05 40.24 16.27
CA HIS A 42 3.35 41.41 15.74
C HIS A 42 1.98 41.57 16.42
N VAL A 43 1.98 41.64 17.76
CA VAL A 43 0.76 41.71 18.59
C VAL A 43 -0.17 42.84 18.14
N HIS A 44 0.39 44.03 17.87
CA HIS A 44 -0.36 45.21 17.40
C HIS A 44 -1.03 45.02 16.03
N HIS A 45 -0.63 43.99 15.28
CA HIS A 45 -1.17 43.66 13.97
C HIS A 45 -2.17 42.49 13.98
N LEU A 46 -2.43 41.89 15.15
CA LEU A 46 -3.31 40.75 15.31
C LEU A 46 -4.76 41.05 14.89
N LYS A 47 -5.28 42.21 15.29
CA LYS A 47 -6.64 42.66 14.95
C LYS A 47 -6.82 42.79 13.43
N LYS A 48 -5.89 43.50 12.78
CA LYS A 48 -5.86 43.68 11.32
C LYS A 48 -5.69 42.35 10.57
N TYR A 49 -4.90 41.41 11.09
CA TYR A 49 -4.77 40.08 10.51
C TYR A 49 -6.08 39.28 10.60
N GLY A 50 -6.77 39.35 11.74
CA GLY A 50 -8.07 38.71 11.94
C GLY A 50 -9.15 39.20 10.96
N GLU A 51 -9.22 40.51 10.75
CA GLU A 51 -10.16 41.14 9.81
C GLU A 51 -9.92 40.67 8.35
N LEU A 52 -8.66 40.64 7.91
CA LEU A 52 -8.29 40.17 6.57
C LEU A 52 -8.58 38.67 6.37
N ALA A 53 -8.34 37.85 7.40
CA ALA A 53 -8.65 36.42 7.37
C ALA A 53 -10.16 36.17 7.31
N ALA A 54 -10.96 36.92 8.08
CA ALA A 54 -12.42 36.82 8.08
C ALA A 54 -13.04 37.21 6.73
N ASN A 55 -12.53 38.26 6.08
CA ASN A 55 -13.00 38.67 4.75
C ASN A 55 -12.72 37.64 3.65
N THR A 56 -11.65 36.84 3.80
CA THR A 56 -11.33 35.75 2.87
C THR A 56 -12.32 34.58 2.99
N LEU A 57 -12.84 34.32 4.20
CA LEU A 57 -13.83 33.27 4.47
C LEU A 57 -15.24 33.67 4.00
N LYS A 58 -15.61 34.95 4.15
CA LYS A 58 -16.90 35.49 3.67
C LYS A 58 -17.08 35.36 2.15
N ARG A 59 -16.00 35.36 1.37
CA ARG A 59 -16.06 35.18 -0.10
C ARG A 59 -16.33 33.73 -0.54
N LYS A 60 -16.45 32.77 0.39
CA LYS A 60 -16.55 31.32 0.10
C LYS A 60 -17.83 30.62 0.56
N HIS A 61 -18.79 31.29 1.21
CA HIS A 61 -19.99 30.62 1.72
C HIS A 61 -21.31 31.18 1.16
N ALA A 62 -21.92 30.39 0.27
CA ALA A 62 -23.37 30.13 0.31
C ALA A 62 -23.67 29.21 1.53
N PRO A 63 -24.91 29.19 2.06
CA PRO A 63 -25.16 28.72 3.41
C PRO A 63 -25.25 27.18 3.48
N GLU A 64 -24.42 26.56 4.31
CA GLU A 64 -24.68 25.23 4.86
C GLU A 64 -24.54 25.24 6.38
N THR A 65 -25.40 24.42 6.97
CA THR A 65 -25.81 24.27 8.36
C THR A 65 -24.69 23.82 9.31
N HIS A 66 -24.86 24.21 10.58
CA HIS A 66 -24.06 23.87 11.76
C HIS A 66 -23.27 22.54 11.68
N SER A 67 -21.95 22.62 11.49
CA SER A 67 -21.06 21.47 11.73
C SER A 67 -20.49 21.53 13.15
N THR A 68 -20.92 20.61 14.00
CA THR A 68 -20.16 20.16 15.16
C THR A 68 -18.75 19.76 14.72
N ILE A 69 -17.75 20.18 15.47
CA ILE A 69 -16.34 19.87 15.21
C ILE A 69 -16.14 18.37 15.43
N LYS A 70 -16.38 17.56 14.40
CA LYS A 70 -15.86 16.20 14.32
C LYS A 70 -14.38 16.33 14.01
N GLN A 71 -13.55 16.13 15.03
CA GLN A 71 -12.13 15.88 14.85
C GLN A 71 -12.03 14.49 14.18
N SER A 72 -12.28 14.42 12.88
CA SER A 72 -11.95 13.22 12.13
C SER A 72 -10.44 13.13 12.12
N THR A 73 -9.91 12.16 12.86
CA THR A 73 -8.65 11.54 12.47
C THR A 73 -8.82 11.21 11.00
N LEU A 74 -8.13 11.95 10.12
CA LEU A 74 -8.09 11.65 8.69
C LEU A 74 -7.39 10.30 8.54
N LEU A 75 -8.14 9.20 8.75
CA LEU A 75 -7.73 7.88 8.34
C LEU A 75 -7.46 7.99 6.85
N LYS A 76 -6.19 7.82 6.48
CA LYS A 76 -5.77 7.85 5.09
C LYS A 76 -6.52 6.73 4.40
N THR A 77 -7.53 7.11 3.61
CA THR A 77 -8.28 6.16 2.80
C THR A 77 -7.36 5.63 1.72
N VAL A 78 -7.10 4.33 1.72
CA VAL A 78 -6.35 3.67 0.65
C VAL A 78 -7.32 3.16 -0.42
N SER A 79 -6.84 3.01 -1.65
CA SER A 79 -7.68 2.50 -2.73
C SER A 79 -8.02 1.02 -2.53
N GLN A 80 -9.19 0.60 -3.01
CA GLN A 80 -9.60 -0.80 -2.96
C GLN A 80 -8.55 -1.73 -3.58
N LYS A 81 -7.95 -1.32 -4.72
CA LYS A 81 -6.87 -2.07 -5.38
C LYS A 81 -5.65 -2.30 -4.48
N PHE A 82 -5.34 -1.35 -3.59
CA PHE A 82 -4.23 -1.51 -2.64
C PHE A 82 -4.59 -2.51 -1.54
N ILE A 83 -5.78 -2.40 -0.95
CA ILE A 83 -6.29 -3.32 0.08
C ILE A 83 -6.30 -4.76 -0.47
N ASP A 84 -6.88 -4.92 -1.64
CA ASP A 84 -6.91 -6.14 -2.42
C ASP A 84 -5.53 -6.80 -2.58
N LYS A 85 -4.52 -6.02 -2.97
CA LYS A 85 -3.14 -6.49 -3.12
C LYS A 85 -2.54 -6.87 -1.76
N ALA A 86 -2.84 -6.11 -0.71
CA ALA A 86 -2.38 -6.40 0.65
C ALA A 86 -3.00 -7.70 1.19
N VAL A 87 -4.29 -7.95 0.96
CA VAL A 87 -4.98 -9.19 1.34
C VAL A 87 -4.37 -10.39 0.60
N VAL A 88 -4.17 -10.30 -0.71
CA VAL A 88 -3.49 -11.37 -1.47
C VAL A 88 -2.09 -11.62 -0.92
N LYS A 89 -1.31 -10.57 -0.64
CA LYS A 89 0.03 -10.69 -0.06
C LYS A 89 0.00 -11.36 1.32
N TYR A 90 -0.93 -10.96 2.18
CA TYR A 90 -1.12 -11.57 3.51
C TYR A 90 -1.40 -13.06 3.40
N VAL A 91 -2.31 -13.45 2.52
CA VAL A 91 -2.65 -14.86 2.31
C VAL A 91 -1.45 -15.67 1.80
N VAL A 92 -0.75 -15.16 0.78
CA VAL A 92 0.36 -15.88 0.13
C VAL A 92 1.59 -15.95 1.04
N GLN A 93 2.02 -14.84 1.62
CA GLN A 93 3.22 -14.80 2.46
C GLN A 93 2.99 -15.41 3.85
N GLY A 94 1.78 -15.29 4.38
CA GLY A 94 1.39 -15.88 5.65
C GLY A 94 0.91 -17.34 5.54
N LEU A 95 0.94 -17.94 4.34
CA LEU A 95 0.44 -19.29 4.06
C LEU A 95 -0.97 -19.56 4.63
N GLN A 96 -1.82 -18.54 4.59
CA GLN A 96 -3.14 -18.59 5.20
C GLN A 96 -4.11 -19.40 4.34
N PRO A 97 -5.10 -20.09 4.94
CA PRO A 97 -6.17 -20.72 4.18
C PRO A 97 -6.97 -19.66 3.42
N PHE A 98 -7.40 -19.98 2.19
CA PHE A 98 -8.23 -19.05 1.40
C PHE A 98 -9.54 -18.66 2.09
N ALA A 99 -10.03 -19.49 3.02
CA ALA A 99 -11.23 -19.20 3.80
C ALA A 99 -11.07 -18.01 4.77
N VAL A 100 -9.84 -17.55 5.04
CA VAL A 100 -9.60 -16.42 5.97
C VAL A 100 -10.36 -15.16 5.56
N VAL A 101 -10.52 -14.90 4.26
CA VAL A 101 -11.23 -13.72 3.75
C VAL A 101 -12.76 -13.78 3.92
N GLU A 102 -13.27 -14.92 4.41
CA GLU A 102 -14.68 -15.12 4.73
C GLU A 102 -14.95 -15.23 6.23
N GLN A 103 -13.91 -15.15 7.06
CA GLN A 103 -14.06 -15.07 8.51
C GLN A 103 -14.52 -13.65 8.87
N GLU A 104 -15.65 -13.54 9.56
CA GLU A 104 -16.19 -12.24 9.99
C GLU A 104 -15.19 -11.42 10.82
N PRO A 105 -14.45 -11.98 11.81
CA PRO A 105 -13.45 -11.20 12.55
C PRO A 105 -12.35 -10.59 11.66
N PHE A 106 -11.97 -11.27 10.57
CA PHE A 106 -11.00 -10.73 9.61
C PHE A 106 -11.60 -9.59 8.78
N ARG A 107 -12.89 -9.68 8.44
CA ARG A 107 -13.62 -8.65 7.69
C ARG A 107 -13.81 -7.40 8.53
N GLU A 108 -14.26 -7.56 9.77
CA GLU A 108 -14.37 -6.50 10.76
C GLU A 108 -13.03 -5.81 10.97
N PHE A 109 -11.95 -6.57 11.19
CA PHE A 109 -10.60 -6.02 11.35
C PHE A 109 -10.19 -5.12 10.17
N VAL A 110 -10.44 -5.53 8.92
CA VAL A 110 -10.08 -4.70 7.77
C VAL A 110 -11.03 -3.51 7.59
N GLN A 111 -12.31 -3.67 7.92
CA GLN A 111 -13.29 -2.57 7.90
C GLN A 111 -12.98 -1.52 8.97
N ASP A 112 -12.62 -1.91 10.18
CA ASP A 112 -12.22 -0.99 11.25
C ASP A 112 -11.01 -0.13 10.84
N LEU A 113 -10.07 -0.74 10.10
CA LEU A 113 -8.93 -0.02 9.55
C LEU A 113 -9.28 0.81 8.31
N GLN A 114 -10.21 0.35 7.47
CA GLN A 114 -10.63 0.96 6.21
C GLN A 114 -12.15 0.81 6.02
N PRO A 115 -12.98 1.73 6.58
CA PRO A 115 -14.43 1.55 6.71
C PRO A 115 -15.20 1.34 5.40
N ASN A 116 -14.72 1.93 4.30
CA ASN A 116 -15.39 1.84 3.00
C ASN A 116 -14.84 0.70 2.11
N SER A 117 -14.01 -0.18 2.68
CA SER A 117 -13.41 -1.27 1.93
C SER A 117 -14.32 -2.49 1.82
N LYS A 118 -14.18 -3.22 0.71
CA LYS A 118 -14.81 -4.52 0.52
C LYS A 118 -13.73 -5.60 0.51
N ILE A 119 -13.87 -6.62 1.34
CA ILE A 119 -12.98 -7.77 1.29
C ILE A 119 -13.30 -8.64 0.07
N ILE A 120 -12.27 -9.05 -0.66
CA ILE A 120 -12.41 -9.96 -1.79
C ILE A 120 -12.96 -11.31 -1.35
N SER A 121 -13.83 -11.89 -2.17
CA SER A 121 -14.36 -13.24 -1.95
C SER A 121 -13.29 -14.31 -2.19
N ARG A 122 -13.51 -15.51 -1.64
CA ARG A 122 -12.61 -16.66 -1.83
C ARG A 122 -12.39 -17.03 -3.31
N PRO A 123 -13.41 -17.02 -4.20
CA PRO A 123 -13.19 -17.24 -5.64
C PRO A 123 -12.30 -16.17 -6.28
N THR A 124 -12.52 -14.89 -5.96
CA THR A 124 -11.71 -13.77 -6.47
C THR A 124 -10.26 -13.86 -5.99
N LEU A 125 -10.05 -14.20 -4.72
CA LEU A 125 -8.72 -14.45 -4.16
C LEU A 125 -8.02 -15.58 -4.93
N ARG A 126 -8.72 -16.70 -5.17
CA ARG A 126 -8.18 -17.83 -5.94
C ARG A 126 -7.82 -17.43 -7.37
N SER A 127 -8.67 -16.67 -8.06
CA SER A 127 -8.39 -16.15 -9.41
C SER A 127 -7.10 -15.34 -9.43
N ARG A 128 -6.98 -14.37 -8.51
CA ARG A 128 -5.82 -13.47 -8.45
C ARG A 128 -4.51 -14.18 -8.11
N ILE A 129 -4.56 -15.15 -7.21
CA ILE A 129 -3.39 -16.01 -6.92
C ILE A 129 -3.04 -16.85 -8.15
N GLY A 130 -4.05 -17.35 -8.88
CA GLY A 130 -3.86 -18.05 -10.14
C GLY A 130 -3.18 -17.19 -11.21
N GLU A 131 -3.68 -15.96 -11.43
CA GLU A 131 -3.10 -14.98 -12.35
C GLU A 131 -1.64 -14.65 -11.96
N ALA A 132 -1.38 -14.40 -10.67
CA ALA A 132 -0.03 -14.15 -10.17
C ALA A 132 0.91 -15.33 -10.36
N SER A 133 0.41 -16.57 -10.21
CA SER A 133 1.16 -17.80 -10.46
C SER A 133 1.50 -17.96 -11.94
N THR A 134 0.55 -17.70 -12.85
CA THR A 134 0.79 -17.72 -14.29
C THR A 134 1.84 -16.67 -14.69
N GLU A 135 1.77 -15.47 -14.13
CA GLU A 135 2.76 -14.42 -14.37
C GLU A 135 4.14 -14.81 -13.82
N MET A 136 4.21 -15.41 -12.64
CA MET A 136 5.46 -15.92 -12.09
C MET A 136 6.06 -17.01 -12.98
N LYS A 137 5.23 -17.93 -13.49
CA LYS A 137 5.67 -18.97 -14.41
C LYS A 137 6.31 -18.37 -15.67
N LYS A 138 5.67 -17.35 -16.27
CA LYS A 138 6.24 -16.62 -17.42
C LYS A 138 7.61 -16.02 -17.09
N LYS A 139 7.73 -15.36 -15.93
CA LYS A 139 9.00 -14.76 -15.49
C LYS A 139 10.10 -15.78 -15.27
N VAL A 140 9.79 -16.91 -14.65
CA VAL A 140 10.74 -18.01 -14.45
C VAL A 140 11.16 -18.62 -15.78
N THR A 141 10.21 -18.86 -16.70
CA THR A 141 10.52 -19.32 -18.06
C THR A 141 11.43 -18.35 -18.79
N GLU A 142 11.18 -17.04 -18.69
CA GLU A 142 12.01 -16.02 -19.32
C GLU A 142 13.40 -15.92 -18.67
N ALA A 143 13.49 -16.01 -17.34
CA ALA A 143 14.76 -15.98 -16.63
C ALA A 143 15.67 -17.19 -16.93
N MET A 144 15.08 -18.30 -17.34
CA MET A 144 15.80 -19.49 -17.80
C MET A 144 16.00 -19.50 -19.32
N ARG A 145 15.46 -18.53 -20.07
CA ARG A 145 15.66 -18.45 -21.52
C ARG A 145 17.12 -18.12 -21.80
N GLY A 146 17.78 -18.95 -22.60
CA GLY A 146 19.19 -18.76 -22.96
C GLY A 146 20.18 -19.15 -21.85
N VAL A 147 19.71 -19.82 -20.80
CA VAL A 147 20.58 -20.48 -19.83
C VAL A 147 21.04 -21.82 -20.40
N ASP A 148 22.35 -22.02 -20.55
CA ASP A 148 22.92 -23.24 -21.14
C ASP A 148 22.74 -24.48 -20.27
N HIS A 149 22.78 -24.29 -18.94
CA HIS A 149 22.77 -25.38 -17.98
C HIS A 149 21.78 -25.12 -16.84
N ILE A 150 20.83 -26.04 -16.69
CA ILE A 150 19.85 -26.03 -15.60
C ILE A 150 19.99 -27.34 -14.83
N ALA A 151 20.27 -27.26 -13.55
CA ALA A 151 20.24 -28.40 -12.64
C ALA A 151 18.86 -28.47 -11.96
N THR A 152 18.26 -29.65 -11.91
CA THR A 152 17.01 -29.85 -11.17
C THR A 152 17.24 -30.70 -9.94
N THR A 153 16.72 -30.26 -8.80
CA THR A 153 16.60 -31.08 -7.60
C THR A 153 15.15 -31.52 -7.43
N THR A 154 14.98 -32.77 -7.03
CA THR A 154 13.67 -33.32 -6.70
C THR A 154 13.69 -33.82 -5.27
N ASP A 155 12.70 -33.40 -4.48
CA ASP A 155 12.49 -33.88 -3.13
C ASP A 155 11.14 -34.59 -3.05
N CYS A 156 11.10 -35.77 -2.44
CA CYS A 156 9.91 -36.57 -2.28
C CYS A 156 9.66 -36.81 -0.79
N TRP A 157 8.49 -36.39 -0.31
CA TRP A 157 8.14 -36.55 1.10
C TRP A 157 6.70 -37.04 1.28
N SER A 158 6.44 -37.61 2.45
CA SER A 158 5.10 -38.03 2.86
C SER A 158 4.58 -37.15 4.00
N ALA A 159 3.34 -36.70 3.89
CA ALA A 159 2.63 -35.97 4.93
C ALA A 159 1.16 -36.41 4.99
N ARG A 160 0.67 -36.77 6.18
CA ARG A 160 -0.74 -37.13 6.43
C ARG A 160 -1.29 -38.16 5.41
N ARG A 161 -0.57 -39.29 5.24
CA ARG A 161 -0.91 -40.38 4.31
C ARG A 161 -1.00 -39.95 2.84
N ARG A 162 -0.28 -38.89 2.47
CA ARG A 162 -0.16 -38.41 1.09
C ARG A 162 1.29 -38.16 0.79
N SER A 163 1.70 -38.50 -0.40
CA SER A 163 3.06 -38.28 -0.88
C SER A 163 3.09 -37.10 -1.84
N PHE A 164 4.21 -36.39 -1.86
CA PHE A 164 4.42 -35.20 -2.66
C PHE A 164 5.80 -35.24 -3.29
N ILE A 165 5.91 -34.62 -4.46
CA ILE A 165 7.18 -34.32 -5.12
C ILE A 165 7.30 -32.81 -5.31
N GLY A 166 8.40 -32.27 -4.85
CA GLY A 166 8.88 -30.93 -5.13
C GLY A 166 9.95 -31.00 -6.20
N VAL A 167 9.89 -30.12 -7.19
CA VAL A 167 10.94 -29.98 -8.22
C VAL A 167 11.42 -28.54 -8.18
N THR A 168 12.72 -28.34 -8.03
CA THR A 168 13.36 -27.01 -8.03
C THR A 168 14.42 -26.97 -9.13
N ALA A 169 14.39 -25.94 -9.97
CA ALA A 169 15.46 -25.64 -10.91
C ALA A 169 16.49 -24.72 -10.26
N HIS A 170 17.75 -24.92 -10.63
CA HIS A 170 18.89 -24.12 -10.24
C HIS A 170 19.71 -23.79 -11.49
N TRP A 171 20.13 -22.54 -11.60
CA TRP A 171 21.01 -22.08 -12.68
C TRP A 171 21.91 -20.95 -12.21
N ILE A 172 22.93 -20.63 -13.00
CA ILE A 172 23.75 -19.43 -12.81
C ILE A 172 23.23 -18.36 -13.79
N ASP A 173 22.90 -17.18 -13.28
CA ASP A 173 22.56 -16.05 -14.12
C ASP A 173 23.79 -15.62 -14.95
N PRO A 174 23.70 -15.56 -16.29
CA PRO A 174 24.87 -15.39 -17.14
C PRO A 174 25.53 -14.00 -17.00
N VAL A 175 24.79 -13.00 -16.51
CA VAL A 175 25.28 -11.62 -16.38
C VAL A 175 25.89 -11.39 -15.00
N SER A 176 25.14 -11.71 -13.95
CA SER A 176 25.54 -11.45 -12.56
C SER A 176 26.34 -12.57 -11.92
N LEU A 177 26.40 -13.75 -12.55
CA LEU A 177 27.03 -14.98 -12.07
C LEU A 177 26.49 -15.48 -10.72
N ASN A 178 25.31 -14.98 -10.31
CA ASN A 178 24.65 -15.42 -9.10
C ASN A 178 23.89 -16.73 -9.34
N ARG A 179 23.88 -17.59 -8.32
CA ARG A 179 23.03 -18.78 -8.31
C ARG A 179 21.58 -18.38 -8.12
N CYS A 180 20.74 -18.77 -9.07
CA CYS A 180 19.29 -18.63 -9.03
C CYS A 180 18.63 -19.98 -8.74
N SER A 181 17.48 -19.94 -8.07
CA SER A 181 16.65 -21.12 -7.79
C SER A 181 15.18 -20.78 -8.00
N ALA A 182 14.42 -21.69 -8.61
CA ALA A 182 12.97 -21.55 -8.74
C ALA A 182 12.25 -22.89 -8.55
N ALA A 183 11.21 -22.90 -7.73
CA ALA A 183 10.31 -24.04 -7.61
C ALA A 183 9.51 -24.19 -8.92
N LEU A 184 9.62 -25.35 -9.57
CA LEU A 184 8.91 -25.69 -10.80
C LEU A 184 7.60 -26.42 -10.52
N ALA A 185 7.61 -27.29 -9.51
CA ALA A 185 6.44 -28.09 -9.17
C ALA A 185 6.42 -28.43 -7.67
N CYS A 186 5.20 -28.50 -7.13
CA CYS A 186 4.90 -29.19 -5.89
C CYS A 186 3.60 -29.95 -6.15
N LYS A 187 3.71 -31.25 -6.43
CA LYS A 187 2.60 -32.10 -6.88
C LYS A 187 2.39 -33.26 -5.94
N ARG A 188 1.13 -33.67 -5.79
CA ARG A 188 0.79 -34.89 -5.08
C ARG A 188 1.19 -36.10 -5.94
N LEU A 189 2.03 -36.96 -5.41
CA LEU A 189 2.28 -38.29 -5.96
C LEU A 189 1.13 -39.21 -5.53
N ARG A 190 0.58 -39.95 -6.49
CA ARG A 190 -0.49 -40.94 -6.25
C ARG A 190 -0.01 -42.31 -6.71
N GLY A 191 -0.40 -43.36 -5.99
CA GLY A 191 0.02 -44.73 -6.28
C GLY A 191 1.36 -45.10 -5.64
N SER A 192 1.86 -46.26 -6.02
CA SER A 192 3.16 -46.78 -5.58
C SER A 192 4.30 -45.89 -6.10
N HIS A 193 5.32 -45.68 -5.28
CA HIS A 193 6.51 -44.90 -5.63
C HIS A 193 7.49 -45.71 -6.49
N THR A 194 7.01 -46.17 -7.65
CA THR A 194 7.82 -46.86 -8.66
C THR A 194 8.36 -45.86 -9.69
N PHE A 195 9.33 -46.27 -10.50
CA PHE A 195 9.94 -45.42 -11.54
C PHE A 195 8.90 -44.90 -12.55
N ASP A 196 7.87 -45.69 -12.84
CA ASP A 196 6.88 -45.44 -13.89
C ASP A 196 5.69 -44.53 -13.49
N VAL A 197 5.81 -43.71 -12.44
CA VAL A 197 4.71 -42.82 -12.04
C VAL A 197 4.53 -41.70 -13.09
N PRO A 198 3.33 -41.54 -13.70
CA PRO A 198 3.07 -40.61 -14.80
C PRO A 198 2.96 -39.12 -14.39
#